data_AF-A0A060YL70-F1
#
_entry.id   AF-A0A060YL70-F1
#
_cell.length_a   1.000
_cell.length_b   1.000
_cell.length_c   1.000
_cell.angle_alpha   90.00
_cell.angle_beta   90.00
_cell.angle_gamma   90.00
#
_symmetry.space_group_name_H-M   'P 1'
#
loop_
_entity.id
_entity.type
_entity.pdbx_description
1 polymer ?
#
loop_
_entity_poly.entity_id
_entity_poly.type
_entity_poly.pdbx_seq_one_letter_code
_entity_poly.pdbx_strand_id
1 'polypeptide(L)' 'MPTRLPAISTNQTTAMDFNYAQEEVCWIDVGDSPANTHLKCASIPELKTVTDIRIINISLSLHRE' A
#
# COMPACT_ATOMS: atom_id res chain seq x y z
N MET A 1 14.28 -20.26 7.89
CA MET A 1 14.64 -19.18 6.93
C MET A 1 13.39 -18.32 6.76
N PRO A 2 13.41 -17.01 7.05
CA PRO A 2 12.24 -16.17 6.80
C PRO A 2 12.00 -16.11 5.28
N THR A 3 10.81 -16.51 4.85
CA THR A 3 10.41 -16.44 3.45
C THR A 3 10.08 -14.99 3.11
N ARG A 4 10.79 -14.42 2.14
CA ARG A 4 10.50 -13.08 1.64
C ARG A 4 9.22 -13.12 0.81
N LEU A 5 8.31 -12.19 1.07
CA LEU A 5 7.10 -11.99 0.25
C LEU A 5 7.46 -11.69 -1.22
N PRO A 6 6.59 -12.07 -2.17
CA PRO A 6 6.72 -11.65 -3.56
C PRO A 6 6.83 -10.13 -3.68
N ALA A 7 7.67 -9.65 -4.60
CA ALA A 7 7.79 -8.22 -4.83
C ALA A 7 6.50 -7.67 -5.45
N ILE A 8 6.00 -6.57 -4.90
CA ILE A 8 4.89 -5.80 -5.46
C ILE A 8 5.49 -4.60 -6.20
N SER A 9 5.03 -4.34 -7.42
CA SER A 9 5.40 -3.10 -8.12
C SER A 9 4.63 -1.93 -7.53
N THR A 10 5.35 -0.93 -7.05
CA THR A 10 4.80 0.35 -6.57
C THR A 10 5.44 1.48 -7.37
N ASN A 11 4.77 2.62 -7.51
CA ASN A 11 5.32 3.76 -8.24
C ASN A 11 6.28 4.55 -7.33
N GLN A 12 5.74 5.39 -6.47
CA GLN A 12 6.50 6.12 -5.45
C GLN A 12 5.82 5.91 -4.10
N THR A 13 6.34 4.97 -3.31
CA THR A 13 5.78 4.68 -1.98
C THR A 13 6.35 5.63 -0.96
N THR A 14 5.49 6.44 -0.33
CA THR A 14 5.90 7.39 0.73
C THR A 14 5.64 6.86 2.13
N ALA A 15 4.65 5.99 2.30
CA ALA A 15 4.34 5.31 3.55
C ALA A 15 3.77 3.91 3.27
N MET A 16 4.04 2.97 4.18
CA MET A 16 3.52 1.61 4.13
C MET A 16 3.36 1.07 5.55
N ASP A 17 2.29 0.30 5.79
CA ASP A 17 2.05 -0.41 7.03
C ASP A 17 1.38 -1.77 6.79
N PHE A 18 1.50 -2.67 7.76
CA PHE A 18 0.90 -4.01 7.72
C PHE A 18 0.00 -4.25 8.93
N ASN A 19 -1.26 -4.58 8.66
CA ASN A 19 -2.22 -5.04 9.65
C ASN A 19 -2.18 -6.57 9.78
N TYR A 20 -1.49 -7.04 10.82
CA TYR A 20 -1.36 -8.47 11.14
C TYR A 20 -2.68 -9.17 11.45
N ALA A 21 -3.67 -8.48 12.02
CA ALA A 21 -4.94 -9.10 12.38
C ALA A 21 -5.80 -9.44 11.16
N GLN A 22 -5.62 -8.68 10.07
CA GLN A 22 -6.35 -8.86 8.81
C GLN A 22 -5.48 -9.44 7.71
N GLU A 23 -4.20 -9.70 8.00
CA GLU A 23 -3.17 -10.05 7.04
C GLU A 23 -3.16 -9.09 5.84
N GLU A 24 -3.26 -7.78 6.08
CA GLU A 24 -3.41 -6.76 5.03
C GLU A 24 -2.22 -5.81 5.01
N VAL A 25 -1.66 -5.49 3.84
CA VAL A 25 -0.69 -4.41 3.68
C VAL A 25 -1.38 -3.21 3.04
N CYS A 26 -1.09 -2.00 3.52
CA CYS A 26 -1.50 -0.76 2.89
C CYS A 26 -0.29 0.11 2.59
N TRP A 27 -0.31 0.81 1.45
CA TRP A 27 0.74 1.74 1.04
C TRP A 27 0.18 2.93 0.28
N ILE A 28 0.86 4.07 0.41
CA ILE A 28 0.53 5.27 -0.38
C ILE A 28 1.32 5.19 -1.68
N ASP A 29 0.61 5.08 -2.80
CA ASP A 29 1.19 5.09 -4.13
C ASP A 29 1.03 6.50 -4.73
N VAL A 30 2.13 7.26 -4.79
CA VAL A 30 2.15 8.62 -5.35
C VAL A 30 2.37 8.53 -6.86
N GLY A 31 1.39 9.00 -7.63
CA GLY A 31 1.52 9.19 -9.08
C GLY A 31 2.20 10.50 -9.45
N ASP A 32 2.31 10.77 -10.76
CA ASP A 32 3.01 11.96 -11.29
C ASP A 32 2.41 13.32 -10.86
N SER A 33 1.19 13.31 -10.30
CA SER A 33 0.55 14.50 -9.74
C SER A 33 -0.08 14.19 -8.38
N PRO A 34 -0.26 15.19 -7.50
CA PRO A 34 -0.91 14.98 -6.20
C PRO A 34 -2.31 14.36 -6.31
N ALA A 35 -3.05 14.67 -7.38
CA ALA A 35 -4.38 14.12 -7.65
C ALA A 35 -4.36 12.61 -7.99
N ASN A 36 -3.20 12.08 -8.38
CA ASN A 36 -2.99 10.65 -8.69
C ASN A 36 -2.36 9.91 -7.51
N THR A 37 -2.44 10.45 -6.30
CA THR A 37 -1.97 9.76 -5.09
C THR A 37 -3.12 8.94 -4.50
N HIS A 38 -2.87 7.65 -4.30
CA HIS A 38 -3.87 6.74 -3.77
C HIS A 38 -3.33 5.96 -2.59
N LEU A 39 -4.20 5.67 -1.61
CA LEU A 39 -3.94 4.60 -0.65
C LEU A 39 -4.33 3.30 -1.33
N LYS A 40 -3.41 2.34 -1.38
CA LYS A 40 -3.67 0.99 -1.88
C LYS A 40 -3.56 0.02 -0.71
N CYS A 41 -4.53 -0.89 -0.57
CA CYS A 41 -4.49 -1.96 0.42
C CYS A 41 -4.64 -3.30 -0.27
N ALA A 42 -3.97 -4.34 0.22
CA ALA A 42 -3.99 -5.67 -0.38
C ALA A 42 -3.92 -6.75 0.69
N SER A 43 -4.64 -7.85 0.46
CA SER A 43 -4.60 -9.02 1.32
C SER A 43 -3.31 -9.80 1.08
N ILE A 44 -2.71 -10.30 2.15
CA ILE A 44 -1.52 -11.15 2.13
C ILE A 44 -1.76 -12.43 2.95
N PRO A 45 -2.65 -13.32 2.47
CA PRO A 45 -3.00 -14.52 3.21
C PRO A 45 -1.76 -15.36 3.50
N GLU A 46 -1.61 -15.74 4.77
CA GLU A 46 -0.50 -16.53 5.31
C GLU A 46 0.89 -15.97 4.97
N LEU A 47 1.00 -14.67 4.68
CA LEU A 47 2.24 -14.03 4.23
C LEU A 47 2.87 -14.73 3.01
N LYS A 48 2.06 -15.18 2.05
CA LYS A 48 2.54 -15.90 0.85
C LYS A 48 2.38 -15.13 -0.45
N THR A 49 1.23 -14.50 -0.65
CA THR A 49 0.86 -13.87 -1.93
C THR A 49 0.11 -12.59 -1.67
N VAL A 50 0.23 -11.63 -2.57
CA VAL A 50 -0.51 -10.35 -2.49
C VAL A 50 -1.70 -10.46 -3.42
N THR A 51 -2.90 -10.28 -2.89
CA THR A 51 -4.16 -10.38 -3.64
C THR A 51 -5.07 -9.21 -3.33
N ASP A 52 -6.12 -9.05 -4.15
CA ASP A 52 -7.23 -8.15 -3.85
C ASP A 52 -6.82 -6.69 -3.62
N ILE A 53 -5.88 -6.20 -4.43
CA ILE A 53 -5.42 -4.80 -4.36
C ILE A 53 -6.62 -3.88 -4.57
N ARG A 54 -6.92 -3.10 -3.53
CA ARG A 54 -8.00 -2.14 -3.47
C ARG A 54 -7.44 -0.73 -3.48
N ILE A 55 -7.96 0.10 -4.37
CA ILE A 55 -7.60 1.52 -4.47
C ILE A 55 -8.60 2.32 -3.63
N ILE A 56 -8.09 3.09 -2.69
CA ILE A 56 -8.84 3.98 -1.80
C ILE A 56 -8.49 5.41 -2.17
N ASN A 57 -9.49 6.19 -2.59
CA ASN A 57 -9.33 7.60 -2.87
C ASN A 57 -9.18 8.36 -1.55
N ILE A 58 -8.08 9.10 -1.42
CA ILE A 58 -7.78 9.90 -0.25
C ILE A 58 -7.66 11.37 -0.65
N SER A 59 -8.14 12.26 0.20
CA SER A 59 -7.79 13.68 0.10
C SER A 59 -6.50 13.92 0.87
N LEU A 60 -5.41 14.23 0.16
CA LEU A 60 -4.21 14.73 0.81
C LEU A 60 -4.42 16.19 1.20
N SER A 61 -4.84 16.38 2.44
CA SER A 61 -4.77 17.69 3.07
C SER A 61 -3.30 17.93 3.38
N LEU A 62 -2.59 18.65 2.50
CA LEU A 62 -1.20 19.07 2.75
C LEU A 62 -1.14 19.79 4.10
N HIS A 63 -0.53 19.17 5.11
CA HIS A 63 -0.09 19.91 6.29
C HIS A 63 1.11 20.74 5.84
N ARG A 64 0.84 21.99 5.49
CA ARG A 64 1.88 22.98 5.22
C ARG A 64 2.41 23.39 6.58
N GLU A 65 3.63 22.97 6.92
CA GLU A 65 4.38 23.52 8.05
C GLU A 65 4.91 24.92 7.72
#